data_AF-A0A958H2I6-F1
#
_entry.id   AF-A0A958H2I6-F1
#
_cell.length_a   1.000
_cell.length_b   1.000
_cell.length_c   1.000
_cell.angle_alpha   90.00
_cell.angle_beta   90.00
_cell.angle_gamma   90.00
#
_symmetry.space_group_name_H-M   'P 1'
#
loop_
_entity.id
_entity.type
_entity.pdbx_description
1 polymer ?
#
loop_
_entity_poly.entity_id
_entity_poly.type
_entity_poly.pdbx_seq_one_letter_code
_entity_poly.pdbx_strand_id
1 'polypeptide(L)' 'GYIPGQETGNVAYVQENEAGVYVRRPLDVAQLICDWMTPGNDTLQHMSQNAARLARPQASLQIADELCHFV' A
#
# COMPACT_ATOMS: atom_id res chain seq x y z
N GLY A 1 -14.76 0.43 -0.45
CA GLY A 1 -14.77 -0.80 0.38
C GLY A 1 -13.92 -1.85 -0.29
N TYR A 2 -13.66 -2.97 0.37
CA TYR A 2 -12.98 -4.13 -0.21
C TYR A 2 -13.91 -5.35 -0.18
N ILE A 3 -13.64 -6.36 -0.99
CA ILE A 3 -14.37 -7.62 -1.06
C ILE A 3 -13.90 -8.53 0.08
N PRO A 4 -14.74 -8.84 1.09
CA PRO A 4 -14.36 -9.74 2.17
C PRO A 4 -13.95 -11.13 1.66
N GLY A 5 -12.95 -11.73 2.28
CA GLY A 5 -12.34 -12.98 1.82
C GLY A 5 -11.31 -12.76 0.71
N GLN A 6 -11.68 -12.14 -0.41
CA GLN A 6 -10.77 -11.94 -1.54
C GLN A 6 -9.70 -10.86 -1.29
N GLU A 7 -10.10 -9.70 -0.77
CA GLU A 7 -9.23 -8.53 -0.65
C GLU A 7 -8.83 -8.22 0.81
N THR A 8 -9.27 -9.06 1.75
CA THR A 8 -8.99 -8.85 3.18
C THR A 8 -7.49 -8.86 3.47
N GLY A 9 -6.75 -9.78 2.83
CA GLY A 9 -5.30 -9.86 2.95
C GLY A 9 -4.59 -8.63 2.39
N ASN A 10 -5.11 -8.03 1.32
CA ASN A 10 -4.52 -6.84 0.72
C ASN A 10 -4.62 -5.63 1.68
N VAL A 11 -5.77 -5.48 2.34
CA VAL A 11 -5.96 -4.42 3.34
C VAL A 11 -5.02 -4.62 4.52
N ALA A 12 -4.95 -5.85 5.06
CA ALA A 12 -4.05 -6.19 6.16
C ALA A 12 -2.59 -5.91 5.78
N TYR A 13 -2.15 -6.35 4.59
CA TYR A 13 -0.78 -6.15 4.11
C TYR A 13 -0.37 -4.67 4.08
N VAL A 14 -1.25 -3.77 3.62
CA VAL A 14 -0.97 -2.33 3.58
C VAL A 14 -0.86 -1.74 4.99
N GLN A 15 -1.77 -2.10 5.89
CA GLN A 15 -1.81 -1.56 7.26
C GLN A 15 -0.66 -2.09 8.12
N GLU A 16 -0.39 -3.39 8.08
CA GLU A 16 0.68 -4.04 8.84
C GLU A 16 2.08 -3.56 8.44
N ASN A 17 2.25 -3.10 7.19
CA ASN A 17 3.50 -2.53 6.72
C ASN A 17 3.52 -0.99 6.76
N GLU A 18 2.54 -0.35 7.38
CA GLU A 18 2.47 1.10 7.56
C GLU A 18 2.61 1.89 6.24
N ALA A 19 2.12 1.30 5.15
CA ALA A 19 2.15 1.89 3.81
C ALA A 19 0.85 2.62 3.46
N GLY A 20 -0.14 2.58 4.35
CA GLY A 20 -1.44 3.20 4.16
C GLY A 20 -2.40 2.86 5.29
N VAL A 21 -3.60 3.42 5.20
CA VAL A 21 -4.69 3.19 6.15
C VAL A 21 -5.96 2.76 5.42
N TYR A 22 -6.87 2.09 6.13
CA TYR A 22 -8.19 1.75 5.62
C TYR A 22 -9.27 2.49 6.40
N VAL A 23 -10.13 3.21 5.66
CA VAL A 23 -11.21 4.03 6.22
C VAL A 23 -12.47 3.81 5.39
N ARG A 24 -13.62 3.71 6.06
CA ARG A 24 -14.89 3.34 5.39
C ARG A 24 -15.75 4.53 5.00
N ARG A 25 -15.68 5.64 5.75
CA ARG A 25 -16.54 6.80 5.54
C ARG A 25 -15.82 7.82 4.65
N PRO A 26 -16.45 8.34 3.58
CA PRO A 26 -15.82 9.32 2.70
C PRO A 26 -15.33 10.59 3.43
N LEU A 27 -16.06 11.05 4.45
CA LEU A 27 -15.67 12.22 5.23
C LEU A 27 -14.37 11.99 6.02
N ASP A 28 -14.15 10.78 6.53
CA ASP A 28 -12.90 10.46 7.24
C ASP A 28 -11.71 10.43 6.28
N VAL A 29 -11.93 9.96 5.05
CA VAL A 29 -10.91 9.98 3.99
C VAL A 29 -10.52 11.43 3.67
N ALA A 30 -11.49 12.31 3.49
CA ALA A 30 -11.23 13.73 3.25
C ALA A 30 -10.46 14.38 4.41
N GLN A 31 -10.85 14.09 5.65
CA GLN A 31 -10.16 14.60 6.84
C GLN A 31 -8.70 14.14 6.89
N LEU A 32 -8.44 12.85 6.68
CA LEU A 32 -7.08 12.31 6.70
C LEU A 32 -6.19 12.93 5.62
N ILE A 33 -6.73 13.15 4.41
CA ILE A 33 -5.98 13.82 3.34
C ILE A 33 -5.60 15.24 3.75
N CYS A 34 -6.53 16.02 4.31
CA CYS A 34 -6.25 17.36 4.82
C CYS A 34 -5.18 17.34 5.93
N ASP A 35 -5.29 16.40 6.87
CA ASP A 35 -4.35 16.25 7.97
C ASP A 35 -2.94 15.91 7.46
N TRP A 36 -2.82 15.00 6.50
CA TRP A 36 -1.55 14.61 5.89
C TRP A 36 -0.89 15.73 5.07
N MET A 37 -1.69 16.64 4.50
CA MET A 37 -1.19 17.81 3.79
C MET A 37 -0.83 18.98 4.71
N THR A 38 -1.10 18.86 6.01
CA THR A 38 -0.75 19.92 6.98
C THR A 38 0.77 20.05 7.10
N PRO A 39 1.34 21.26 6.99
CA PRO A 39 2.78 21.46 7.12
C PRO A 39 3.33 20.90 8.43
N GLY A 40 4.44 20.16 8.36
CA GLY A 40 5.06 19.52 9.52
C GLY A 40 4.47 18.16 9.89
N ASN A 41 3.42 17.70 9.21
CA ASN A 41 2.97 16.31 9.31
C ASN A 41 3.79 15.42 8.36
N ASP A 42 4.54 14.47 8.90
CA ASP A 42 5.41 13.56 8.16
C ASP A 42 4.73 12.23 7.80
N THR A 43 3.49 12.00 8.22
CA THR A 43 2.75 10.74 8.05
C THR A 43 2.73 10.29 6.58
N LEU A 44 2.45 11.21 5.65
CA LEU A 44 2.44 10.89 4.22
C LEU A 44 3.82 10.49 3.70
N GLN A 45 4.88 11.15 4.17
CA GLN A 45 6.25 10.85 3.79
C GLN A 45 6.67 9.46 4.31
N HIS A 46 6.34 9.13 5.57
CA HIS A 46 6.58 7.81 6.14
C HIS A 46 5.85 6.70 5.37
N MET A 47 4.56 6.87 5.09
CA MET A 47 3.81 5.90 4.28
C MET A 47 4.41 5.74 2.88
N SER A 48 4.85 6.84 2.26
CA SER A 48 5.51 6.80 0.94
C SER A 48 6.82 6.03 0.96
N GLN A 49 7.66 6.23 1.98
CA GLN A 49 8.91 5.50 2.17
C GLN A 49 8.65 4.00 2.39
N ASN A 50 7.66 3.66 3.21
CA ASN A 50 7.26 2.27 3.45
C ASN A 50 6.74 1.62 2.16
N ALA A 51 5.89 2.31 1.40
CA ALA A 51 5.40 1.82 0.12
C ALA A 51 6.55 1.56 -0.87
N ALA A 52 7.54 2.46 -0.93
CA ALA A 52 8.74 2.28 -1.75
C ALA A 52 9.58 1.07 -1.30
N ARG A 53 9.73 0.85 0.01
CA ARG A 53 10.43 -0.32 0.59
C ARG A 53 9.75 -1.65 0.24
N LEU A 54 8.42 -1.66 0.17
CA LEU A 54 7.64 -2.87 -0.17
C LEU A 54 7.61 -3.18 -1.66
N ALA A 55 7.92 -2.19 -2.51
CA ALA A 55 7.81 -2.34 -3.94
C ALA A 55 8.73 -3.44 -4.48
N ARG A 56 8.21 -4.26 -5.40
CA ARG A 56 8.98 -5.24 -6.17
C ARG A 56 8.91 -4.90 -7.66
N PRO A 57 9.58 -3.82 -8.12
CA PRO A 57 9.40 -3.30 -9.47
C PRO A 57 9.81 -4.30 -10.58
N GLN A 58 10.67 -5.27 -10.29
CA GLN A 58 11.11 -6.30 -11.24
C GLN A 58 10.35 -7.63 -11.12
N ALA A 59 9.29 -7.73 -10.30
CA ALA A 59 8.63 -8.99 -9.99
C ALA A 59 8.24 -9.79 -11.24
N SER A 60 7.62 -9.15 -12.23
CA SER A 60 7.21 -9.82 -13.48
C SER A 60 8.39 -10.33 -14.30
N LEU A 61 9.51 -9.60 -14.32
CA LEU A 61 10.73 -10.03 -15.02
C LEU A 61 11.38 -11.20 -14.29
N GLN A 62 11.43 -11.16 -12.96
CA GLN A 62 11.95 -12.24 -12.13
C GLN A 62 11.13 -13.53 -12.32
N ILE A 63 9.79 -13.41 -12.35
CA ILE A 63 8.91 -14.55 -12.63
C ILE A 63 9.15 -15.11 -14.03
N ALA A 64 9.27 -14.25 -15.05
CA ALA A 64 9.51 -14.69 -16.42
C ALA A 64 10.87 -15.39 -16.55
N ASP A 65 11.91 -14.85 -15.92
CA ASP A 65 13.23 -15.46 -15.88
C ASP A 65 13.19 -16.83 -15.20
N GLU A 66 12.55 -16.94 -14.04
CA GLU A 66 12.35 -18.23 -13.36
C GLU A 66 11.64 -19.25 -14.25
N LEU A 67 10.55 -18.86 -14.91
CA LEU A 67 9.81 -19.75 -15.83
C LEU A 67 10.68 -20.22 -16.99
N CYS A 68 11.47 -19.32 -17.60
CA CYS A 68 12.39 -19.67 -18.69
C CYS A 68 13.47 -20.66 -18.26
N HIS A 69 13.91 -20.65 -16.99
CA HIS A 69 14.88 -21.62 -16.47
C HIS A 69 14.30 -23.04 -16.29
N PHE A 70 12.97 -23.20 -16.27
CA PHE A 70 12.31 -24.50 -16.16
C PHE A 70 12.06 -25.21 -17.51
N VAL A 71 12.26 -24.51 -18.63
CA VAL A 71 12.01 -25.01 -20.00
C VAL A 71 13.32 -25.30 -20.72
#